data_AF-A0A257IW98-F1
#
_entry.id   AF-A0A257IW98-F1
#
_cell.length_a   1.000
_cell.length_b   1.000
_cell.length_c   1.000
_cell.angle_alpha   90.00
_cell.angle_beta   90.00
_cell.angle_gamma   90.00
#
_symmetry.space_group_name_H-M   'P 1'
#
loop_
_entity.id
_entity.type
_entity.pdbx_description
1 polymer ?
#
loop_
_entity_poly.entity_id
_entity_poly.type
_entity_poly.pdbx_seq_one_letter_code
_entity_poly.pdbx_strand_id
1 'polypeptide(L)'
;MKQFIFAFLLCIGHCSIAQVQVAPDTSKAPKPMVLDKKTYKMDIPKGWRIQDNCQETLCSLLSPTDTLSYIDRFVDNINITVDKLPSANYTVDKYAQFSITYLPSVVKNFKIVEKKKLKPNVFMITYKGEKSGYAQTWRQYYYIKNAKVFIVTFACETEKYTYYKDIVDPYLSSFKLK
;
A
#
# COMPACT_ATOMS: atom_id res chain seq x y z
N MET A 1 11.26 69.69 -16.84
CA MET A 1 10.50 68.44 -17.06
C MET A 1 11.50 67.34 -17.38
N LYS A 2 11.47 66.22 -16.61
CA LYS A 2 11.93 64.84 -16.90
C LYS A 2 13.28 64.67 -17.66
N GLN A 3 14.29 63.92 -17.23
CA GLN A 3 14.39 62.81 -16.28
C GLN A 3 15.88 62.58 -15.91
N PHE A 4 16.10 62.06 -14.70
CA PHE A 4 17.39 61.66 -14.12
C PHE A 4 17.87 60.30 -14.66
N ILE A 5 19.19 60.13 -14.80
CA ILE A 5 19.85 58.82 -14.60
C ILE A 5 21.13 59.05 -13.78
N PHE A 6 21.10 58.57 -12.53
CA PHE A 6 22.22 58.50 -11.61
C PHE A 6 22.91 57.15 -11.83
N ALA A 7 24.18 57.18 -12.23
CA ALA A 7 25.04 56.00 -12.25
C ALA A 7 25.81 55.95 -10.93
N PHE A 8 25.53 54.96 -10.08
CA PHE A 8 26.32 54.69 -8.89
C PHE A 8 26.96 53.30 -9.05
N LEU A 9 28.29 53.30 -9.13
CA LEU A 9 29.14 52.12 -9.23
C LEU A 9 29.45 51.55 -7.83
N LEU A 10 29.73 50.25 -7.84
CA LEU A 10 29.98 49.32 -6.73
C LEU A 10 30.93 49.81 -5.62
N CYS A 11 30.69 49.33 -4.39
CA CYS A 11 31.54 48.34 -3.71
C CYS A 11 31.02 48.07 -2.28
N ILE A 12 30.32 46.96 -2.06
CA ILE A 12 30.08 46.42 -0.71
C ILE A 12 30.84 45.10 -0.59
N GLY A 13 31.71 45.06 0.42
CA GLY A 13 32.63 43.96 0.69
C GLY A 13 31.92 42.63 0.97
N HIS A 14 32.53 41.56 0.48
CA HIS A 14 32.13 40.20 0.81
C HIS A 14 32.65 39.86 2.21
N CYS A 15 31.76 39.93 3.21
CA CYS A 15 31.99 39.26 4.48
C CYS A 15 31.55 37.81 4.30
N SER A 16 32.50 36.90 4.02
CA SER A 16 32.24 35.46 3.98
C SER A 16 31.92 34.97 5.40
N ILE A 17 30.63 34.91 5.73
CA ILE A 17 30.17 34.08 6.85
C ILE A 17 30.09 32.66 6.30
N ALA A 18 31.03 31.81 6.71
CA ALA A 18 30.94 30.38 6.47
C ALA A 18 29.68 29.86 7.19
N GLN A 19 28.64 29.53 6.43
CA GLN A 19 27.48 28.84 6.97
C GLN A 19 27.89 27.42 7.32
N VAL A 20 27.93 27.11 8.62
CA VAL A 20 27.98 25.74 9.11
C VAL A 20 26.69 25.06 8.65
N GLN A 21 26.79 24.21 7.63
CA GLN A 21 25.70 23.32 7.24
C GLN A 21 25.56 22.26 8.33
N VAL A 22 24.59 22.47 9.23
CA VAL A 22 24.17 21.42 10.16
C VAL A 22 23.53 20.31 9.32
N ALA A 23 24.22 19.18 9.20
CA ALA A 23 23.68 18.01 8.54
C ALA A 23 22.37 17.59 9.24
N PRO A 24 21.31 17.23 8.50
CA PRO A 24 20.07 16.77 9.11
C PRO A 24 20.34 15.54 9.98
N ASP A 25 19.91 15.61 11.23
CA ASP A 25 20.02 14.52 12.20
C ASP A 25 19.24 13.29 11.70
N THR A 26 19.97 12.31 11.17
CA THR A 26 19.43 11.04 10.68
C THR A 26 19.08 10.06 11.81
N SER A 27 19.25 10.44 13.08
CA SER A 27 19.11 9.53 14.23
C SER A 27 17.67 9.23 14.67
N LYS A 28 16.65 9.86 14.09
CA LYS A 28 15.24 9.55 14.36
C LYS A 28 14.47 9.34 13.06
N ALA A 29 14.73 8.21 12.40
CA ALA A 29 13.76 7.68 11.45
C ALA A 29 12.39 7.60 12.16
N PRO A 30 11.30 8.16 11.57
CA PRO A 30 9.99 8.07 12.19
C PRO A 30 9.65 6.60 12.45
N LYS A 31 9.23 6.28 13.68
CA LYS A 31 8.79 4.92 14.02
C LYS A 31 7.67 4.53 13.04
N PRO A 32 7.71 3.33 12.43
CA PRO A 32 6.64 2.88 11.54
C PRO A 32 5.29 2.95 12.26
N MET A 33 4.30 3.54 11.61
CA MET A 33 2.92 3.52 12.12
C MET A 33 2.40 2.08 12.03
N VAL A 34 1.70 1.61 13.06
CA VAL A 34 1.22 0.23 13.13
C VAL A 34 -0.30 0.23 13.21
N LEU A 35 -0.94 -0.53 12.34
CA LEU A 35 -2.33 -0.92 12.50
C LEU A 35 -2.38 -2.04 13.53
N ASP A 36 -2.83 -1.73 14.75
CA ASP A 36 -2.91 -2.70 15.83
C ASP A 36 -4.36 -3.03 16.18
N LYS A 37 -4.80 -4.23 15.80
CA LYS A 37 -6.15 -4.74 16.02
C LYS A 37 -6.14 -5.85 17.06
N LYS A 38 -7.32 -6.35 17.46
CA LYS A 38 -7.40 -7.38 18.52
C LYS A 38 -6.79 -8.69 18.07
N THR A 39 -7.02 -9.09 16.82
CA THR A 39 -6.63 -10.40 16.28
C THR A 39 -5.48 -10.35 15.28
N TYR A 40 -5.04 -9.17 14.88
CA TYR A 40 -3.90 -8.99 13.98
C TYR A 40 -3.20 -7.65 14.20
N LYS A 41 -2.05 -7.52 13.57
CA LYS A 41 -1.34 -6.25 13.41
C LYS A 41 -0.59 -6.20 12.07
N MET A 42 -0.32 -4.99 11.59
CA MET A 42 0.43 -4.75 10.36
C MET A 42 1.11 -3.38 10.41
N ASP A 43 2.32 -3.28 9.87
CA ASP A 43 2.98 -2.00 9.68
C ASP A 43 2.31 -1.25 8.51
N ILE A 44 2.21 0.06 8.63
CA ILE A 44 1.54 0.92 7.65
C ILE A 44 2.61 1.58 6.77
N PRO A 45 2.45 1.57 5.44
CA PRO A 45 3.37 2.28 4.56
C PRO A 45 3.47 3.78 4.89
N LYS A 46 4.67 4.33 4.77
CA LYS A 46 4.89 5.75 5.07
C LYS A 46 3.98 6.64 4.21
N GLY A 47 3.30 7.58 4.86
CA GLY A 47 2.39 8.53 4.20
C GLY A 47 1.00 7.97 3.89
N TRP A 48 0.77 6.68 4.10
CA TRP A 48 -0.55 6.09 3.96
C TRP A 48 -1.39 6.37 5.21
N ARG A 49 -2.70 6.54 5.01
CA ARG A 49 -3.65 6.81 6.09
C ARG A 49 -4.61 5.66 6.26
N ILE A 50 -5.07 5.46 7.49
CA ILE A 50 -6.18 4.55 7.79
C ILE A 50 -7.47 5.23 7.31
N GLN A 51 -8.30 4.50 6.58
CA GLN A 51 -9.64 4.97 6.23
C GLN A 51 -10.54 5.04 7.47
N ASP A 52 -11.40 6.04 7.51
CA ASP A 52 -12.41 6.17 8.57
C ASP A 52 -13.25 4.90 8.68
N ASN A 53 -13.73 4.61 9.90
CA ASN A 53 -14.48 3.39 10.21
C ASN A 53 -13.71 2.09 9.96
N CYS A 54 -12.37 2.10 10.04
CA CYS A 54 -11.56 0.90 10.07
C CYS A 54 -11.89 0.03 11.30
N GLN A 55 -12.62 -1.05 11.07
CA GLN A 55 -13.06 -2.03 12.06
C GLN A 55 -12.12 -3.24 12.12
N GLU A 56 -12.38 -4.15 13.06
CA GLU A 56 -11.65 -5.41 13.18
C GLU A 56 -11.79 -6.26 11.90
N THR A 57 -12.99 -6.33 11.33
CA THR A 57 -13.30 -7.22 10.20
C THR A 57 -13.22 -6.57 8.83
N LEU A 58 -13.09 -5.23 8.78
CA LEU A 58 -13.01 -4.45 7.56
C LEU A 58 -12.20 -3.19 7.82
N CYS A 59 -11.04 -3.07 7.18
CA CYS A 59 -10.19 -1.91 7.31
C CYS A 59 -9.45 -1.64 5.99
N SER A 60 -9.29 -0.37 5.64
CA SER A 60 -8.55 0.03 4.44
C SER A 60 -7.45 1.02 4.81
N LEU A 61 -6.28 0.85 4.23
CA LEU A 61 -5.20 1.83 4.22
C LEU A 61 -5.15 2.43 2.83
N LEU A 62 -5.09 3.75 2.74
CA LEU A 62 -5.15 4.50 1.50
C LEU A 62 -3.80 5.18 1.24
N SER A 63 -3.30 5.05 0.02
CA SER A 63 -2.10 5.74 -0.43
C SER A 63 -2.32 7.26 -0.46
N PRO A 64 -1.23 8.05 -0.37
CA PRO A 64 -1.27 9.42 -0.87
C PRO A 64 -1.48 9.40 -2.38
N THR A 65 -1.98 10.52 -2.92
CA THR A 65 -2.04 10.72 -4.36
C THR A 65 -0.65 10.66 -4.98
N ASP A 66 -0.54 10.10 -6.17
CA ASP A 66 0.71 10.01 -6.92
C ASP A 66 0.64 10.71 -8.28
N THR A 67 1.78 10.74 -8.98
CA THR A 67 1.89 11.31 -10.34
C THR A 67 2.38 10.26 -11.34
N LEU A 68 2.15 8.98 -11.06
CA LEU A 68 2.63 7.87 -11.90
C LEU A 68 1.77 7.67 -13.15
N SER A 69 0.57 8.25 -13.15
CA SER A 69 -0.35 8.32 -14.29
C SER A 69 -0.67 9.77 -14.61
N TYR A 70 -1.13 10.06 -15.83
CA TYR A 70 -1.49 11.42 -16.25
C TYR A 70 -2.55 12.07 -15.34
N ILE A 71 -3.49 11.27 -14.83
CA ILE A 71 -4.45 11.66 -13.79
C ILE A 71 -4.53 10.49 -12.81
N ASP A 72 -4.38 10.78 -11.52
CA ASP A 72 -4.54 9.78 -10.45
C ASP A 72 -6.03 9.52 -10.19
N ARG A 73 -6.58 8.50 -10.86
CA ARG A 73 -8.03 8.20 -10.83
C ARG A 73 -8.38 7.13 -9.81
N PHE A 74 -7.40 6.38 -9.32
CA PHE A 74 -7.60 5.29 -8.38
C PHE A 74 -6.67 5.45 -7.19
N VAL A 75 -7.26 5.54 -6.00
CA VAL A 75 -6.49 5.57 -4.76
C VAL A 75 -6.05 4.15 -4.42
N ASP A 76 -4.75 3.90 -4.57
CA ASP A 76 -4.15 2.61 -4.23
C ASP A 76 -4.38 2.30 -2.76
N ASN A 77 -4.63 1.04 -2.45
CA ASN A 77 -5.06 0.66 -1.11
C ASN A 77 -4.63 -0.73 -0.70
N ILE A 78 -4.52 -0.90 0.62
CA ILE A 78 -4.41 -2.19 1.29
C ILE A 78 -5.70 -2.38 2.06
N ASN A 79 -6.51 -3.34 1.64
CA ASN A 79 -7.74 -3.71 2.30
C ASN A 79 -7.56 -4.99 3.11
N ILE A 80 -8.07 -4.99 4.34
CA ILE A 80 -8.08 -6.14 5.24
C ILE A 80 -9.52 -6.51 5.51
N THR A 81 -9.91 -7.71 5.13
CA THR A 81 -11.22 -8.30 5.48
C THR A 81 -11.04 -9.56 6.31
N VAL A 82 -11.99 -9.80 7.21
CA VAL A 82 -12.01 -10.99 8.07
C VAL A 82 -13.37 -11.66 8.00
N ASP A 83 -13.41 -12.86 7.45
CA ASP A 83 -14.65 -13.63 7.28
C ASP A 83 -14.62 -14.92 8.07
N LYS A 84 -15.81 -15.39 8.46
CA LYS A 84 -15.98 -16.73 9.04
C LYS A 84 -15.90 -17.78 7.93
N LEU A 85 -15.22 -18.87 8.23
CA LEU A 85 -15.16 -20.04 7.36
C LEU A 85 -16.33 -20.99 7.66
N PRO A 86 -16.79 -21.78 6.67
CA PRO A 86 -17.93 -22.68 6.85
C PRO A 86 -17.65 -23.83 7.82
N SER A 87 -16.38 -24.13 8.10
CA SER A 87 -15.98 -25.11 9.12
C SER A 87 -14.57 -24.84 9.66
N ALA A 88 -14.26 -25.40 10.83
CA ALA A 88 -12.93 -25.30 11.45
C ALA A 88 -11.83 -26.03 10.65
N ASN A 89 -12.21 -27.01 9.82
CA ASN A 89 -11.28 -27.80 9.00
C ASN A 89 -11.06 -27.19 7.59
N TYR A 90 -11.55 -25.97 7.37
CA TYR A 90 -11.38 -25.28 6.10
C TYR A 90 -9.93 -24.77 5.97
N THR A 91 -9.18 -25.29 5.00
CA THR A 91 -7.74 -25.02 4.85
C THR A 91 -7.47 -23.85 3.92
N VAL A 92 -6.25 -23.32 3.97
CA VAL A 92 -5.86 -22.18 3.12
C VAL A 92 -5.85 -22.56 1.64
N ASP A 93 -5.54 -23.82 1.32
CA ASP A 93 -5.60 -24.33 -0.06
C ASP A 93 -7.03 -24.38 -0.58
N LYS A 94 -7.98 -24.84 0.27
CA LYS A 94 -9.41 -24.83 -0.09
C LYS A 94 -9.91 -23.41 -0.34
N TYR A 95 -9.52 -22.46 0.51
CA TYR A 95 -9.88 -21.06 0.32
C TYR A 95 -9.26 -20.45 -0.94
N ALA A 96 -7.96 -20.68 -1.16
CA ALA A 96 -7.28 -20.19 -2.35
C ALA A 96 -7.90 -20.75 -3.63
N GLN A 97 -8.23 -22.05 -3.65
CA GLN A 97 -8.88 -22.69 -4.79
C GLN A 97 -10.30 -22.12 -5.02
N PHE A 98 -11.08 -21.95 -3.96
CA PHE A 98 -12.38 -21.30 -4.04
C PHE A 98 -12.26 -19.89 -4.64
N SER A 99 -11.35 -19.07 -4.11
CA SER A 99 -11.13 -17.71 -4.59
C SER A 99 -10.71 -17.67 -6.06
N ILE A 100 -9.76 -18.52 -6.47
CA ILE A 100 -9.32 -18.63 -7.87
C ILE A 100 -10.48 -18.99 -8.81
N THR A 101 -11.38 -19.88 -8.38
CA THR A 101 -12.56 -20.25 -9.18
C THR A 101 -13.60 -19.13 -9.22
N TYR A 102 -13.75 -18.37 -8.14
CA TYR A 102 -14.75 -17.30 -8.02
C TYR A 102 -14.33 -16.00 -8.73
N LEU A 103 -13.06 -15.59 -8.61
CA LEU A 103 -12.56 -14.29 -9.10
C LEU A 103 -12.89 -13.97 -10.57
N PRO A 104 -12.84 -14.92 -11.53
CA PRO A 104 -13.26 -14.67 -12.92
C PRO A 104 -14.71 -14.19 -13.08
N SER A 105 -15.60 -14.47 -12.12
CA SER A 105 -17.00 -14.02 -12.16
C SER A 105 -17.18 -12.53 -11.80
N VAL A 106 -16.18 -11.92 -11.15
CA VAL A 106 -16.24 -10.54 -10.65
C VAL A 106 -15.10 -9.65 -11.16
N VAL A 107 -14.13 -10.23 -11.89
CA VAL A 107 -13.01 -9.53 -12.52
C VAL A 107 -13.00 -9.91 -13.99
N LYS A 108 -13.32 -8.94 -14.86
CA LYS A 108 -13.25 -9.14 -16.31
C LYS A 108 -11.79 -9.29 -16.75
N ASN A 109 -11.53 -10.07 -17.78
CA ASN A 109 -10.16 -10.32 -18.28
C ASN A 109 -9.21 -10.83 -17.18
N PHE A 110 -9.74 -11.60 -16.22
CA PHE A 110 -8.99 -12.14 -15.09
C PHE A 110 -7.79 -12.98 -15.57
N LYS A 111 -6.60 -12.67 -15.03
CA LYS A 111 -5.38 -13.42 -15.27
C LYS A 111 -4.57 -13.53 -13.99
N ILE A 112 -4.21 -14.77 -13.62
CA ILE A 112 -3.25 -15.01 -12.54
C ILE A 112 -1.86 -14.62 -13.02
N VAL A 113 -1.17 -13.83 -12.20
CA VAL A 113 0.23 -13.43 -12.39
C VAL A 113 1.16 -14.34 -11.57
N GLU A 114 0.80 -14.58 -10.31
CA GLU A 114 1.60 -15.38 -9.39
C GLU A 114 0.67 -16.07 -8.38
N LYS A 115 1.03 -17.27 -7.91
CA LYS A 115 0.39 -17.89 -6.75
C LYS A 115 1.39 -18.74 -5.99
N LYS A 116 1.36 -18.67 -4.66
CA LYS A 116 2.33 -19.38 -3.81
C LYS A 116 1.73 -19.69 -2.45
N LYS A 117 1.85 -20.95 -2.01
CA LYS A 117 1.64 -21.32 -0.61
C LYS A 117 2.89 -20.93 0.17
N LEU A 118 2.75 -20.01 1.13
CA LEU A 118 3.88 -19.48 1.91
C LEU A 118 4.09 -20.25 3.22
N LYS A 119 2.99 -20.68 3.85
CA LYS A 119 2.97 -21.45 5.10
C LYS A 119 1.76 -22.41 5.09
N PRO A 120 1.66 -23.37 6.02
CA PRO A 120 0.51 -24.27 6.09
C PRO A 120 -0.85 -23.55 6.12
N ASN A 121 -0.90 -22.35 6.70
CA ASN A 121 -2.10 -21.53 6.83
C ASN A 121 -2.01 -20.18 6.09
N VAL A 122 -1.03 -19.98 5.20
CA VAL A 122 -0.84 -18.73 4.44
C VAL A 122 -0.65 -19.01 2.96
N PHE A 123 -1.44 -18.35 2.13
CA PHE A 123 -1.39 -18.46 0.67
C PHE A 123 -1.43 -17.06 0.04
N MET A 124 -0.61 -16.83 -0.97
CA MET A 124 -0.57 -15.57 -1.72
C MET A 124 -0.99 -15.81 -3.17
N ILE A 125 -1.77 -14.88 -3.73
CA ILE A 125 -2.08 -14.80 -5.14
C ILE A 125 -1.90 -13.35 -5.62
N THR A 126 -1.27 -13.20 -6.79
CA THR A 126 -1.26 -11.95 -7.55
C THR A 126 -2.02 -12.18 -8.84
N TYR A 127 -2.96 -11.31 -9.18
CA TYR A 127 -3.75 -11.40 -10.40
C TYR A 127 -4.09 -10.01 -10.93
N LYS A 128 -4.48 -9.93 -12.20
CA LYS A 128 -4.88 -8.70 -12.86
C LYS A 128 -6.14 -8.87 -13.69
N GLY A 129 -6.76 -7.76 -14.04
CA GLY A 129 -7.97 -7.70 -14.85
C GLY A 129 -8.66 -6.35 -14.74
N GLU A 130 -9.93 -6.31 -15.10
CA GLU A 130 -10.76 -5.11 -15.11
C GLU A 130 -11.87 -5.21 -14.05
N LYS A 131 -12.02 -4.17 -13.22
CA LYS A 131 -13.11 -4.06 -12.24
C LYS A 131 -13.47 -2.59 -12.02
N SER A 132 -14.76 -2.29 -11.90
CA SER A 132 -15.27 -0.93 -11.66
C SER A 132 -14.76 0.14 -12.64
N GLY A 133 -14.47 -0.26 -13.88
CA GLY A 133 -13.92 0.64 -14.91
C GLY A 133 -12.41 0.83 -14.90
N TYR A 134 -11.67 0.19 -13.98
CA TYR A 134 -10.21 0.28 -13.89
C TYR A 134 -9.54 -1.02 -14.30
N ALA A 135 -8.41 -0.92 -15.02
CA ALA A 135 -7.49 -2.03 -15.23
C ALA A 135 -6.54 -2.13 -14.02
N GLN A 136 -6.68 -3.16 -13.20
CA GLN A 136 -6.04 -3.24 -11.90
C GLN A 136 -5.23 -4.53 -11.73
N THR A 137 -4.24 -4.45 -10.85
CA THR A 137 -3.51 -5.61 -10.33
C THR A 137 -3.73 -5.69 -8.83
N TRP A 138 -4.01 -6.91 -8.36
CA TRP A 138 -4.23 -7.21 -6.96
C TRP A 138 -3.19 -8.21 -6.48
N ARG A 139 -2.68 -7.99 -5.27
CA ARG A 139 -1.90 -8.98 -4.52
C ARG A 139 -2.61 -9.28 -3.21
N GLN A 140 -3.08 -10.51 -3.07
CA GLN A 140 -3.86 -10.98 -1.93
C GLN A 140 -3.10 -12.03 -1.12
N TYR A 141 -3.12 -11.88 0.19
CA TYR A 141 -2.68 -12.88 1.15
C TYR A 141 -3.88 -13.40 1.93
N TYR A 142 -4.03 -14.72 1.99
CA TYR A 142 -5.01 -15.40 2.80
C TYR A 142 -4.33 -16.01 4.02
N TYR A 143 -4.79 -15.66 5.22
CA TYR A 143 -4.36 -16.28 6.47
C TYR A 143 -5.55 -16.98 7.11
N ILE A 144 -5.39 -18.23 7.52
CA ILE A 144 -6.43 -18.96 8.24
C ILE A 144 -6.02 -19.20 9.69
N LYS A 145 -6.92 -18.87 10.62
CA LYS A 145 -6.79 -19.16 12.06
C LYS A 145 -8.18 -19.17 12.69
N ASN A 146 -8.44 -20.13 13.59
CA ASN A 146 -9.67 -20.21 14.39
C ASN A 146 -10.97 -20.10 13.56
N ALA A 147 -11.09 -20.89 12.48
CA ALA A 147 -12.24 -20.89 11.57
C ALA A 147 -12.56 -19.50 10.95
N LYS A 148 -11.55 -18.66 10.81
CA LYS A 148 -11.62 -17.37 10.10
C LYS A 148 -10.56 -17.30 9.03
N VAL A 149 -10.87 -16.56 7.98
CA VAL A 149 -9.91 -16.14 6.95
C VAL A 149 -9.70 -14.64 7.06
N PHE A 150 -8.44 -14.24 7.06
CA PHE A 150 -7.99 -12.85 6.99
C PHE A 150 -7.42 -12.65 5.59
N ILE A 151 -7.96 -11.68 4.86
CA ILE A 151 -7.59 -11.40 3.48
C ILE A 151 -6.96 -10.02 3.46
N VAL A 152 -5.67 -9.97 3.16
CA VAL A 152 -4.93 -8.71 3.00
C VAL A 152 -4.72 -8.50 1.51
N THR A 153 -5.38 -7.49 0.96
CA THR A 153 -5.39 -7.19 -0.48
C THR A 153 -4.72 -5.86 -0.73
N PHE A 154 -3.61 -5.84 -1.44
CA PHE A 154 -3.17 -4.64 -2.14
C PHE A 154 -3.86 -4.55 -3.51
N ALA A 155 -4.31 -3.35 -3.88
CA ALA A 155 -4.88 -3.05 -5.19
C ALA A 155 -4.29 -1.74 -5.72
N CYS A 156 -3.93 -1.74 -7.00
CA CYS A 156 -3.53 -0.54 -7.74
C CYS A 156 -3.89 -0.64 -9.22
N GLU A 157 -3.75 0.47 -9.94
CA GLU A 157 -3.77 0.45 -11.41
C GLU A 157 -2.63 -0.43 -11.95
N THR A 158 -2.91 -1.20 -13.00
CA THR A 158 -1.99 -2.25 -13.50
C THR A 158 -0.65 -1.67 -13.93
N GLU A 159 -0.65 -0.48 -14.56
CA GLU A 159 0.57 0.19 -15.00
C GLU A 159 1.47 0.63 -13.84
N LYS A 160 0.88 0.92 -12.67
CA LYS A 160 1.59 1.35 -11.47
C LYS A 160 2.13 0.18 -10.64
N TYR A 161 1.68 -1.05 -10.91
CA TYR A 161 1.97 -2.20 -10.04
C TYR A 161 3.46 -2.44 -9.84
N THR A 162 4.27 -2.40 -10.91
CA THR A 162 5.73 -2.62 -10.81
C THR A 162 6.39 -1.62 -9.86
N TYR A 163 5.96 -0.35 -9.88
CA TYR A 163 6.47 0.67 -8.97
C TYR A 163 6.04 0.40 -7.52
N TYR A 164 4.74 0.17 -7.30
CA TYR A 164 4.23 0.00 -5.94
C TYR A 164 4.65 -1.30 -5.29
N LYS A 165 4.83 -2.36 -6.06
CA LYS A 165 5.13 -3.70 -5.55
C LYS A 165 6.29 -3.67 -4.54
N ASP A 166 7.38 -2.99 -4.87
CA ASP A 166 8.56 -2.95 -4.00
C ASP A 166 8.37 -2.03 -2.78
N ILE A 167 7.46 -1.06 -2.88
CA ILE A 167 7.07 -0.20 -1.76
C ILE A 167 6.17 -0.98 -0.79
N VAL A 168 5.18 -1.73 -1.28
CA VAL A 168 4.13 -2.33 -0.44
C VAL A 168 4.48 -3.71 0.08
N ASP A 169 5.32 -4.48 -0.61
CA ASP A 169 5.66 -5.86 -0.25
C ASP A 169 6.20 -6.02 1.20
N PRO A 170 7.09 -5.15 1.71
CA PRO A 170 7.54 -5.22 3.10
C PRO A 170 6.38 -5.05 4.10
N TYR A 171 5.41 -4.19 3.80
CA TYR A 171 4.27 -3.91 4.67
C TYR A 171 3.21 -5.02 4.59
N LEU A 172 2.91 -5.56 3.40
CA LEU A 172 2.06 -6.74 3.25
C LEU A 172 2.64 -7.93 4.02
N SER A 173 3.97 -8.12 3.95
CA SER A 173 4.68 -9.18 4.66
C SER A 173 4.75 -8.96 6.18
N SER A 174 4.53 -7.73 6.65
CA SER A 174 4.51 -7.40 8.08
C SER A 174 3.24 -7.89 8.79
N PHE A 175 2.18 -8.23 8.05
CA PHE A 175 0.91 -8.68 8.61
C PHE A 175 1.10 -9.94 9.45
N LYS A 176 0.62 -9.89 10.70
CA LYS A 176 0.73 -10.96 11.67
C LYS A 176 -0.56 -11.12 12.44
N LEU A 177 -1.00 -12.38 12.55
CA LEU A 177 -2.08 -12.76 13.46
C LEU A 177 -1.56 -12.71 14.91
N LYS A 178 -2.41 -12.26 15.83
CA LYS A 178 -2.23 -12.38 17.28
C LYS A 178 -2.83 -13.69 17.77
#